data_AF-A0A9P9PWR5-F1
#
_entry.id   AF-A0A9P9PWR5-F1
#
_cell.length_a   1.000
_cell.length_b   1.000
_cell.length_c   1.000
_cell.angle_alpha   90.00
_cell.angle_beta   90.00
_cell.angle_gamma   90.00
#
_symmetry.space_group_name_H-M   'P 1'
#
loop_
_entity.id
_entity.type
_entity.pdbx_description
1 polymer ?
#
loop_
_entity_poly.entity_id
_entity_poly.type
_entity_poly.pdbx_seq_one_letter_code
_entity_poly.pdbx_strand_id
1 'polypeptide(L)' 'MHRRALEGREKVLGPEHPDTLTSVDNLGWMLARQGKYEEAEAMHRRALEGHEKVLRVEHLDTLTSVNNLAFLFHRQ' A
#
# COMPACT_ATOMS: atom_id res chain seq x y z
N MET A 1 15.01 3.15 2.45
CA MET A 1 15.18 2.27 1.26
C MET A 1 13.87 2.08 0.49
N HIS A 2 12.72 1.86 1.14
CA HIS A 2 11.42 1.66 0.47
C HIS A 2 10.99 2.80 -0.47
N ARG A 3 11.23 4.07 -0.10
CA ARG A 3 10.87 5.24 -0.95
C ARG A 3 11.61 5.28 -2.30
N ARG A 4 12.91 4.96 -2.29
CA ARG A 4 13.73 4.85 -3.53
C ARG A 4 13.30 3.67 -4.40
N ALA A 5 12.95 2.54 -3.79
CA ALA A 5 12.42 1.38 -4.52
C ALA A 5 11.05 1.68 -5.14
N LEU A 6 10.21 2.45 -4.45
CA LEU A 6 8.91 2.89 -4.96
C LEU A 6 9.07 3.79 -6.18
N GLU A 7 9.91 4.83 -6.12
CA GLU A 7 10.16 5.72 -7.27
C GLU A 7 10.70 4.96 -8.49
N GLY A 8 11.60 3.97 -8.26
CA GLY A 8 12.10 3.11 -9.32
C GLY A 8 11.01 2.26 -9.95
N ARG A 9 10.13 1.65 -9.15
CA ARG A 9 9.01 0.84 -9.63
C ARG A 9 7.94 1.67 -10.33
N GLU A 10 7.60 2.85 -9.81
CA GLU A 10 6.66 3.78 -10.46
C GLU A 10 7.16 4.19 -11.85
N LYS A 11 8.46 4.39 -12.01
CA LYS A 11 9.06 4.77 -13.30
C LYS A 11 9.15 3.61 -14.30
N VAL A 12 9.37 2.38 -13.83
CA VAL A 12 9.58 1.20 -14.71
C VAL A 12 8.27 0.48 -15.01
N LEU A 13 7.43 0.28 -14.01
CA LEU A 13 6.22 -0.54 -14.06
C LEU A 13 4.95 0.30 -14.08
N GLY A 14 5.02 1.56 -13.64
CA GLY A 14 3.87 2.43 -13.47
C GLY A 14 3.34 2.44 -12.03
N PRO A 15 2.59 3.49 -11.66
CA PRO A 15 2.06 3.68 -10.31
C PRO A 15 0.97 2.67 -9.92
N GLU A 16 0.32 2.04 -10.88
CA GLU A 16 -0.79 1.11 -10.66
C GLU A 16 -0.35 -0.37 -10.75
N HIS A 17 0.92 -0.64 -11.05
CA HIS A 17 1.39 -2.01 -11.15
C HIS A 17 1.33 -2.72 -9.78
N PRO A 18 0.88 -3.99 -9.69
CA PRO A 18 0.76 -4.72 -8.42
C PRO A 18 2.02 -4.63 -7.56
N ASP A 19 3.21 -4.89 -8.12
CA ASP A 19 4.48 -4.77 -7.39
C ASP A 19 4.78 -3.35 -6.84
N THR A 20 4.32 -2.31 -7.55
CA THR A 20 4.43 -0.92 -7.07
C THR A 20 3.48 -0.72 -5.89
N LEU A 21 2.24 -1.19 -5.99
CA LEU A 21 1.24 -1.08 -4.94
C LEU A 21 1.61 -1.89 -3.68
N THR A 22 2.16 -3.09 -3.84
CA THR A 22 2.77 -3.86 -2.72
C THR A 22 3.90 -3.07 -2.04
N SER A 23 4.66 -2.29 -2.81
CA SER A 23 5.72 -1.43 -2.25
C SER A 23 5.15 -0.25 -1.47
N VAL A 24 4.02 0.31 -1.91
CA VAL A 24 3.28 1.35 -1.18
C VAL A 24 2.73 0.78 0.14
N ASP A 25 2.14 -0.42 0.11
CA ASP A 25 1.60 -1.08 1.30
C ASP A 25 2.69 -1.34 2.36
N ASN A 26 3.87 -1.80 1.92
CA ASN A 26 5.01 -1.98 2.82
C ASN A 26 5.50 -0.66 3.43
N LEU A 27 5.37 0.46 2.70
CA LEU A 27 5.70 1.78 3.24
C LEU A 27 4.68 2.21 4.31
N GLY A 28 3.39 1.92 4.12
CA GLY A 28 2.35 2.13 5.12
C GLY A 28 2.64 1.39 6.43
N TRP A 29 3.01 0.11 6.34
CA TRP A 29 3.43 -0.68 7.50
C TRP A 29 4.62 -0.10 8.26
N MET A 30 5.62 0.39 7.53
CA MET A 30 6.80 1.02 8.13
C MET A 30 6.42 2.31 8.89
N LEU A 31 5.51 3.11 8.34
CA LEU A 31 5.02 4.34 8.95
C LEU A 31 4.18 4.05 10.20
N ALA A 32 3.31 3.04 10.14
CA ALA A 32 2.52 2.57 11.28
C ALA A 32 3.42 2.14 12.44
N ARG A 33 4.51 1.41 12.16
CA ARG A 33 5.51 1.03 13.17
C ARG A 33 6.26 2.21 13.78
N GLN A 34 6.29 3.36 13.11
CA GLN A 34 6.87 4.61 13.62
C GLN A 34 5.84 5.47 14.38
N GLY A 35 4.60 4.99 14.54
CA GLY A 35 3.50 5.75 15.16
C GLY A 35 2.89 6.82 14.26
N LYS A 36 3.25 6.83 12.97
CA LYS A 36 2.75 7.80 11.97
C LYS A 36 1.50 7.26 11.30
N TYR A 37 0.43 7.11 12.06
CA TYR A 37 -0.79 6.43 11.60
C TYR A 37 -1.46 7.15 10.41
N GLU A 38 -1.50 8.48 10.39
CA GLU A 38 -2.08 9.26 9.28
C GLU A 38 -1.30 9.05 7.96
N GLU A 39 0.04 9.10 8.01
CA GLU A 39 0.87 8.84 6.84
C GLU A 39 0.73 7.38 6.38
N ALA A 40 0.59 6.44 7.31
CA ALA A 40 0.40 5.02 7.01
C ALA A 40 -0.95 4.76 6.34
N GLU A 41 -2.02 5.38 6.83
CA GLU A 41 -3.36 5.27 6.26
C GLU A 41 -3.39 5.78 4.82
N ALA A 42 -2.75 6.93 4.56
CA ALA A 42 -2.65 7.48 3.21
C ALA A 42 -1.95 6.52 2.24
N MET A 43 -0.90 5.82 2.69
CA MET A 43 -0.21 4.82 1.86
C MET A 43 -1.10 3.60 1.59
N HIS A 44 -1.72 3.03 2.62
CA HIS A 44 -2.57 1.85 2.45
C HIS A 44 -3.81 2.14 1.59
N ARG A 45 -4.42 3.33 1.74
CA ARG A 45 -5.55 3.75 0.90
C ARG A 45 -5.15 3.85 -0.58
N ARG A 46 -3.97 4.44 -0.86
CA ARG A 46 -3.43 4.51 -2.22
C ARG A 46 -3.18 3.12 -2.80
N ALA A 47 -2.64 2.19 -2.02
CA ALA A 47 -2.42 0.81 -2.46
C ALA A 47 -3.75 0.10 -2.78
N LEU A 48 -4.76 0.28 -1.93
CA LEU A 48 -6.09 -0.28 -2.10
C LEU A 48 -6.76 0.23 -3.39
N GLU A 49 -6.81 1.54 -3.59
CA GLU A 49 -7.39 2.15 -4.81
C GLU A 49 -6.72 1.62 -6.08
N GLY A 50 -5.39 1.44 -6.05
CA GLY A 50 -4.66 0.85 -7.17
C GLY A 50 -5.00 -0.62 -7.41
N HIS A 51 -5.07 -1.43 -6.35
CA HIS A 51 -5.40 -2.85 -6.46
C HIS A 51 -6.84 -3.06 -6.95
N GLU A 52 -7.79 -2.26 -6.47
CA GLU A 52 -9.17 -2.27 -6.95
C GLU A 52 -9.27 -1.96 -8.45
N LYS A 53 -8.46 -1.00 -8.93
CA LYS A 53 -8.44 -0.58 -10.34
C LYS A 53 -7.80 -1.62 -11.26
N VAL A 54 -6.73 -2.29 -10.82
CA VAL A 54 -5.94 -3.20 -11.68
C VAL A 54 -6.37 -4.65 -11.58
N LEU A 55 -6.66 -5.14 -10.37
CA LEU A 55 -6.84 -6.57 -10.11
C LEU A 55 -8.32 -6.96 -9.87
N ARG A 56 -9.22 -5.97 -9.74
CA ARG A 56 -10.60 -6.11 -9.26
C ARG A 56 -10.68 -6.58 -7.80
N VAL A 57 -11.84 -6.39 -7.19
CA VAL A 57 -12.08 -6.54 -5.73
C VAL A 57 -11.77 -7.94 -5.19
N GLU A 58 -11.83 -8.98 -6.02
CA GLU A 58 -11.68 -10.38 -5.60
C GLU A 58 -10.23 -10.89 -5.57
N HIS A 59 -9.26 -10.07 -5.98
CA HIS A 59 -7.85 -10.49 -5.98
C HIS A 59 -7.26 -10.52 -4.57
N LEU A 60 -6.43 -11.52 -4.28
CA LEU A 60 -5.78 -11.76 -2.99
C LEU A 60 -5.00 -10.54 -2.48
N ASP A 61 -4.41 -9.77 -3.39
CA ASP A 61 -3.66 -8.55 -3.06
C ASP A 61 -4.58 -7.41 -2.60
N THR A 62 -5.77 -7.27 -3.20
CA THR A 62 -6.78 -6.31 -2.76
C THR A 62 -7.26 -6.64 -1.34
N LEU A 63 -7.56 -7.91 -1.07
CA LEU A 63 -7.97 -8.38 0.26
C LEU A 63 -6.87 -8.18 1.31
N THR A 64 -5.61 -8.34 0.91
CA THR A 64 -4.45 -8.09 1.78
C THR A 64 -4.33 -6.62 2.15
N SER A 65 -4.53 -5.70 1.19
CA SER A 65 -4.53 -4.25 1.46
C SER A 65 -5.68 -3.82 2.37
N VAL A 66 -6.88 -4.39 2.21
CA VAL A 66 -8.01 -4.14 3.14
C VAL A 66 -7.67 -4.61 4.56
N ASN A 67 -7.09 -5.81 4.70
CA ASN A 67 -6.69 -6.34 6.00
C ASN A 67 -5.60 -5.48 6.68
N ASN A 68 -4.67 -4.93 5.89
CA ASN A 68 -3.64 -4.01 6.38
C ASN A 68 -4.25 -2.70 6.94
N LEU A 69 -5.24 -2.14 6.24
CA LEU A 69 -6.02 -0.98 6.72
C LEU A 69 -6.78 -1.29 8.01
N ALA A 70 -7.45 -2.45 8.08
CA ALA A 70 -8.18 -2.86 9.28
C ALA A 70 -7.25 -3.01 10.50
N PHE A 71 -6.05 -3.59 10.29
CA PHE A 71 -5.04 -3.71 11.34
C PHE A 71 -4.50 -2.35 11.80
N LEU A 72 -4.34 -1.40 10.88
CA LEU A 72 -3.92 -0.04 11.21
C LEU A 72 -4.94 0.63 12.14
N PHE A 73 -6.22 0.60 11.79
CA PHE A 73 -7.28 1.20 12.61
C PHE A 73 -7.45 0.54 13.97
N HIS A 74 -7.17 -0.76 14.10
CA HIS A 74 -7.17 -1.44 15.40
C HIS A 74 -6.00 -1.00 16.30
N ARG A 75 -4.92 -0.44 15.73
CA ARG A 75 -3.73 0.00 16.47
C ARG A 75 -3.68 1.48 16.77
N GLN A 76 -4.64 2.24 16.26
CA GLN A 76 -4.82 3.68 16.48
C GLN A 76 -5.75 3.94 17.67
#